data_AF-A0A1H2FUS3-F1
#
_entry.id   AF-A0A1H2FUS3-F1
#
_cell.length_a   1.000
_cell.length_b   1.000
_cell.length_c   1.000
_cell.angle_alpha   90.00
_cell.angle_beta   90.00
_cell.angle_gamma   90.00
#
_symmetry.space_group_name_H-M   'P 1'
#
loop_
_entity.id
_entity.type
_entity.pdbx_description
1 polymer ?
#
loop_
_entity_poly.entity_id
_entity_poly.type
_entity_poly.pdbx_seq_one_letter_code
_entity_poly.pdbx_strand_id
1 'polypeptide(L)'
;MKRPHVPNPLIALKKTVVAEVRQVYADLAEREKTNLAFERNCTGIAECCHFVLTGATPYLTKAEALVAAKAWRASGRTKLPETDGDACPFLSKERKCMIYNDRPFGCRTHFCAGAGGEYARRDLIDLIQRLEAIDLKLEKGKQRGGRQGHHGPTALPQAVGEALNEESGTKGAHAF
;
A
#
# COMPACT_ATOMS: atom_id res chain seq x y z
N MET A 1 0.17 19.15 -38.26
CA MET A 1 0.74 19.50 -36.93
C MET A 1 0.00 18.69 -35.87
N LYS A 2 0.68 17.77 -35.15
CA LYS A 2 0.06 17.04 -34.03
C LYS A 2 -0.02 17.98 -32.83
N ARG A 3 -1.20 18.17 -32.23
CA ARG A 3 -1.34 18.90 -30.97
C ARG A 3 -0.48 18.21 -29.90
N PRO A 4 0.28 18.96 -29.07
CA PRO A 4 1.02 18.37 -27.96
C PRO A 4 0.05 17.65 -27.01
N HIS A 5 0.36 16.43 -26.62
CA HIS A 5 -0.42 15.69 -25.64
C HIS A 5 -0.24 16.35 -24.27
N VAL A 6 -1.27 17.03 -23.78
CA VAL A 6 -1.31 17.51 -22.40
C VAL A 6 -1.74 16.33 -21.53
N PRO A 7 -0.87 15.82 -20.63
CA PRO A 7 -1.21 14.68 -19.79
C PRO A 7 -2.38 15.05 -18.87
N ASN A 8 -3.30 14.10 -18.71
CA ASN A 8 -4.45 14.26 -17.81
C ASN A 8 -3.96 14.65 -16.39
N PRO A 9 -4.45 15.74 -15.80
CA PRO A 9 -3.99 16.21 -14.48
C PRO A 9 -4.14 15.15 -13.38
N LEU A 10 -5.13 14.25 -13.47
CA LEU A 10 -5.28 13.13 -12.53
C LEU A 10 -4.16 12.08 -12.69
N ILE A 11 -3.68 11.82 -13.91
CA ILE A 11 -2.57 10.89 -14.16
C ILE A 11 -1.27 11.46 -13.58
N ALA A 12 -1.02 12.75 -13.82
CA ALA A 12 0.13 13.45 -13.23
C ALA A 12 0.08 13.42 -11.70
N LEU A 13 -1.09 13.70 -11.10
CA LEU A 13 -1.29 13.65 -9.66
C LEU A 13 -1.04 12.25 -9.09
N LYS A 14 -1.60 11.19 -9.68
CA LYS A 14 -1.35 9.80 -9.25
C LYS A 14 0.14 9.46 -9.27
N LYS A 15 0.86 9.90 -10.31
CA LYS A 15 2.32 9.69 -10.41
C LYS A 15 3.06 10.38 -9.27
N THR A 16 2.69 11.61 -8.94
CA THR A 16 3.26 12.37 -7.82
C THR A 16 2.97 11.69 -6.48
N VAL A 17 1.71 11.30 -6.23
CA VAL A 17 1.29 10.62 -5.00
C VAL A 17 2.06 9.31 -4.78
N VAL A 18 2.23 8.49 -5.83
CA VAL A 18 3.05 7.26 -5.77
C VAL A 18 4.50 7.57 -5.39
N ALA A 19 5.08 8.64 -5.90
CA ALA A 19 6.44 9.04 -5.54
C ALA A 19 6.53 9.52 -4.08
N GLU A 20 5.55 10.30 -3.62
CA GLU A 20 5.50 10.81 -2.24
C GLU A 20 5.36 9.66 -1.21
N VAL A 21 4.50 8.67 -1.47
CA VAL A 21 4.38 7.47 -0.61
C VAL A 21 5.70 6.70 -0.56
N ARG A 22 6.35 6.50 -1.71
CA ARG A 22 7.67 5.84 -1.75
C ARG A 22 8.73 6.60 -0.97
N GLN A 23 8.65 7.93 -0.93
CA GLN A 23 9.55 8.72 -0.09
C GLN A 23 9.29 8.46 1.40
N VAL A 24 8.04 8.36 1.84
CA VAL A 24 7.71 7.96 3.24
C VAL A 24 8.33 6.59 3.56
N TYR A 25 8.28 5.64 2.62
CA TYR A 25 8.89 4.31 2.80
C TYR A 25 10.41 4.38 2.89
N ALA A 26 11.05 5.23 2.08
CA ALA A 26 12.49 5.44 2.12
C ALA A 26 12.92 6.08 3.45
N ASP A 27 12.15 7.05 3.96
CA ASP A 27 12.44 7.72 5.23
C ASP A 27 12.31 6.75 6.42
N LEU A 28 11.32 5.84 6.40
CA LEU A 28 11.25 4.74 7.38
C LEU A 28 12.48 3.84 7.30
N ALA A 29 12.86 3.41 6.10
CA ALA A 29 14.04 2.57 5.90
C ALA A 29 15.34 3.24 6.35
N GLU A 30 15.42 4.57 6.29
CA GLU A 30 16.57 5.31 6.83
C GLU A 30 16.57 5.38 8.36
N ARG A 31 15.40 5.50 8.99
CA ARG A 31 15.27 5.36 10.46
C ARG A 31 15.72 4.00 10.95
N GLU A 32 15.35 2.94 10.23
CA GLU A 32 15.75 1.56 10.55
C GLU A 32 17.28 1.40 10.57
N LYS A 33 18.02 2.14 9.74
CA LYS A 33 19.49 2.09 9.73
C LYS A 33 20.13 2.93 10.81
N THR A 34 19.48 4.02 11.23
CA THR A 34 20.10 5.07 12.08
C THR A 34 19.65 4.97 13.53
N ASN A 35 18.61 4.20 13.85
CA ASN A 35 18.07 4.06 15.18
C ASN A 35 18.00 2.58 15.60
N LEU A 36 18.80 2.20 16.60
CA LEU A 36 18.84 0.83 17.13
C LEU A 36 17.49 0.35 17.69
N ALA A 37 16.60 1.26 18.12
CA ALA A 37 15.24 0.89 18.54
C ALA A 37 14.40 0.30 17.40
N PHE A 38 14.84 0.48 16.15
CA PHE A 38 14.21 -0.06 14.95
C PHE A 38 14.91 -1.31 14.40
N GLU A 39 15.95 -1.82 15.08
CA GLU A 39 16.62 -3.05 14.67
C GLU A 39 15.68 -4.26 14.80
N ARG A 40 15.72 -5.17 13.81
CA ARG A 40 14.83 -6.34 13.72
C ARG A 40 15.59 -7.61 13.43
N ASN A 41 15.22 -8.69 14.13
CA ASN A 41 15.76 -10.04 13.92
C ASN A 41 14.92 -10.86 12.93
N CYS A 42 14.50 -10.23 11.83
CA CYS A 42 13.63 -10.89 10.85
C CYS A 42 14.38 -11.98 10.08
N THR A 43 13.93 -13.23 10.21
CA THR A 43 14.52 -14.40 9.53
C THR A 43 13.84 -14.73 8.19
N GLY A 44 12.82 -13.95 7.78
CA GLY A 44 12.13 -14.16 6.51
C GLY A 44 11.16 -15.35 6.49
N ILE A 45 10.70 -15.84 7.64
CA ILE A 45 9.76 -16.97 7.74
C ILE A 45 8.32 -16.64 7.28
N ALA A 46 8.03 -15.34 7.10
CA ALA A 46 6.78 -14.77 6.59
C ALA A 46 5.52 -14.94 7.45
N GLU A 47 5.62 -15.28 8.74
CA GLU A 47 4.44 -15.35 9.64
C GLU A 47 3.63 -14.05 9.66
N CYS A 48 4.28 -12.88 9.57
CA CYS A 48 3.62 -11.57 9.50
C CYS A 48 2.68 -11.40 8.30
N CYS A 49 2.76 -12.29 7.30
CA CYS A 49 1.85 -12.30 6.14
C CYS A 49 0.62 -13.20 6.34
N HIS A 50 0.50 -13.94 7.44
CA HIS A 50 -0.63 -14.81 7.76
C HIS A 50 -1.59 -14.09 8.72
N PHE A 51 -2.62 -13.43 8.18
CA PHE A 51 -3.49 -12.52 8.92
C PHE A 51 -4.29 -13.19 10.04
N VAL A 52 -4.72 -14.43 9.84
CA VAL A 52 -5.43 -15.19 10.89
C VAL A 52 -4.48 -15.56 12.03
N LEU A 53 -3.24 -15.95 11.70
CA LEU A 53 -2.23 -16.29 12.70
C LEU A 53 -1.83 -15.06 13.53
N THR A 54 -1.68 -13.90 12.89
CA THR A 54 -1.29 -12.66 13.57
C THR A 54 -2.45 -11.92 14.21
N GLY A 55 -3.69 -12.23 13.82
CA GLY A 55 -4.88 -11.46 14.17
C GLY A 55 -4.87 -10.03 13.58
N ALA A 56 -3.99 -9.75 12.61
CA ALA A 56 -3.75 -8.41 12.10
C ALA A 56 -3.74 -8.38 10.57
N THR A 57 -4.65 -7.60 9.98
CA THR A 57 -4.63 -7.25 8.56
C THR A 57 -4.17 -5.79 8.41
N PRO A 58 -3.15 -5.50 7.60
CA PRO A 58 -2.75 -4.12 7.33
C PRO A 58 -3.88 -3.32 6.67
N TYR A 59 -4.09 -2.09 7.14
CA TYR A 59 -4.98 -1.12 6.51
C TYR A 59 -4.15 -0.13 5.69
N LEU A 60 -4.61 0.16 4.48
CA LEU A 60 -3.91 0.99 3.52
C LEU A 60 -4.73 2.23 3.22
N THR A 61 -4.05 3.37 3.14
CA THR A 61 -4.61 4.53 2.42
C THR A 61 -4.74 4.21 0.94
N LYS A 62 -5.55 4.98 0.21
CA LYS A 62 -5.71 4.79 -1.23
C LYS A 62 -4.40 5.05 -1.98
N ALA A 63 -3.64 6.05 -1.54
CA ALA A 63 -2.32 6.36 -2.06
C ALA A 63 -1.37 5.15 -1.98
N GLU A 64 -1.35 4.42 -0.86
CA GLU A 64 -0.56 3.20 -0.70
C GLU A 64 -1.05 2.05 -1.58
N ALA A 65 -2.37 1.89 -1.69
CA ALA A 65 -2.95 0.89 -2.57
C ALA A 65 -2.54 1.08 -4.03
N LEU A 66 -2.40 2.33 -4.50
CA LEU A 66 -1.87 2.64 -5.84
C LEU A 66 -0.41 2.18 -6.00
N VAL A 67 0.43 2.31 -4.96
CA VAL A 67 1.82 1.84 -4.99
C VAL A 67 1.86 0.32 -5.11
N ALA A 68 1.11 -0.39 -4.27
CA ALA A 68 1.04 -1.85 -4.30
C ALA A 68 0.45 -2.38 -5.62
N ALA A 69 -0.63 -1.78 -6.13
CA ALA A 69 -1.23 -2.12 -7.42
C ALA A 69 -0.25 -1.92 -8.58
N LYS A 70 0.53 -0.83 -8.56
CA LYS A 70 1.55 -0.55 -9.57
C LYS A 70 2.68 -1.58 -9.56
N ALA A 71 3.14 -1.99 -8.38
CA ALA A 71 4.14 -3.03 -8.23
C ALA A 71 3.62 -4.38 -8.73
N TRP A 72 2.36 -4.72 -8.40
CA TRP A 72 1.71 -5.93 -8.87
C TRP A 72 1.60 -5.98 -10.39
N ARG A 73 1.20 -4.86 -11.02
CA ARG A 73 1.16 -4.72 -12.48
C ARG A 73 2.52 -4.84 -13.14
N ALA A 74 3.56 -4.28 -12.53
CA ALA A 74 4.92 -4.39 -13.05
C ALA A 74 5.39 -5.85 -13.14
N SER A 75 4.77 -6.76 -12.37
CA SER A 75 5.01 -8.20 -12.44
C SER A 75 4.18 -8.93 -13.52
N GLY A 76 3.40 -8.20 -14.33
CA GLY A 76 2.53 -8.76 -15.38
C GLY A 76 1.14 -9.19 -14.89
N ARG A 77 0.76 -8.88 -13.65
CA ARG A 77 -0.49 -9.33 -13.03
C ARG A 77 -1.48 -8.17 -12.84
N THR A 78 -2.74 -8.39 -13.17
CA THR A 78 -3.77 -7.33 -13.19
C THR A 78 -4.89 -7.53 -12.19
N LYS A 79 -5.00 -8.72 -11.59
CA LYS A 79 -5.97 -9.09 -10.55
C LYS A 79 -5.23 -9.74 -9.38
N LEU A 80 -5.75 -9.56 -8.17
CA LEU A 80 -5.27 -10.31 -7.02
C LEU A 80 -5.68 -11.78 -7.15
N PRO A 81 -4.89 -12.73 -6.62
CA PRO A 81 -5.36 -14.11 -6.48
C PRO A 81 -6.56 -14.16 -5.55
N GLU A 82 -7.46 -15.11 -5.80
CA GLU A 82 -8.46 -15.50 -4.82
C GLU A 82 -7.72 -16.07 -3.60
N THR A 83 -8.10 -15.58 -2.42
CA THR A 83 -7.53 -15.99 -1.14
C THR A 83 -8.69 -16.31 -0.21
N ASP A 84 -8.52 -17.34 0.60
CA ASP A 84 -9.50 -17.73 1.63
C ASP A 84 -9.55 -16.71 2.79
N GLY A 85 -8.73 -15.65 2.72
CA GLY A 85 -8.66 -14.57 3.71
C GLY A 85 -7.56 -14.78 4.76
N ASP A 86 -7.01 -16.00 4.83
CA ASP A 86 -6.06 -16.40 5.87
C ASP A 86 -4.68 -15.74 5.76
N ALA A 87 -4.28 -15.39 4.54
CA ALA A 87 -2.95 -14.86 4.23
C ALA A 87 -2.99 -13.71 3.23
N CYS A 88 -1.91 -12.93 3.23
CA CYS A 88 -1.66 -11.85 2.31
C CYS A 88 -1.72 -12.35 0.87
N PRO A 89 -2.50 -11.70 -0.03
CA PRO A 89 -2.60 -12.11 -1.44
C PRO A 89 -1.28 -11.97 -2.21
N PHE A 90 -0.27 -11.30 -1.64
CA PHE A 90 1.06 -11.17 -2.21
C PHE A 90 2.05 -12.23 -1.72
N LEU A 91 1.65 -13.12 -0.82
CA LEU A 91 2.50 -14.20 -0.33
C LEU A 91 2.59 -15.30 -1.39
N SER A 92 3.79 -15.59 -1.87
CA SER A 92 4.03 -16.71 -2.79
C SER A 92 4.03 -18.05 -2.05
N LYS A 93 3.94 -19.15 -2.80
CA LYS A 93 4.05 -20.52 -2.24
C LYS A 93 5.40 -20.76 -1.56
N GLU A 94 6.45 -20.07 -2.01
CA GLU A 94 7.80 -20.09 -1.45
C GLU A 94 7.95 -19.16 -0.24
N ARG A 95 6.85 -18.63 0.31
CA ARG A 95 6.82 -17.71 1.46
C ARG A 95 7.57 -16.41 1.21
N LYS A 96 7.55 -15.90 -0.03
CA LYS A 96 8.15 -14.62 -0.40
C LYS A 96 7.08 -13.61 -0.77
N CYS A 97 7.26 -12.36 -0.35
CA CYS A 97 6.38 -11.27 -0.78
C CYS A 97 6.66 -10.90 -2.23
N MET A 98 5.64 -11.01 -3.08
CA MET A 98 5.74 -10.72 -4.52
C MET A 98 5.87 -9.22 -4.83
N ILE A 99 5.60 -8.34 -3.86
CA ILE A 99 5.77 -6.88 -3.99
C ILE A 99 6.73 -6.32 -2.92
N TYR A 100 7.72 -7.10 -2.47
CA TYR A 100 8.53 -6.80 -1.28
C TYR A 100 9.10 -5.37 -1.20
N ASN A 101 9.59 -4.82 -2.32
CA ASN A 101 10.17 -3.47 -2.37
C ASN A 101 9.12 -2.35 -2.24
N ASP A 102 7.89 -2.60 -2.70
CA ASP A 102 6.76 -1.68 -2.70
C ASP A 102 5.70 -2.09 -1.65
N ARG A 103 6.10 -2.89 -0.64
CA ARG A 103 5.19 -3.32 0.42
C ARG A 103 4.59 -2.11 1.16
N PRO A 104 3.30 -2.16 1.55
CA PRO A 104 2.63 -1.05 2.24
C PRO A 104 3.27 -0.68 3.58
N PHE A 105 2.93 0.50 4.13
CA PHE A 105 3.48 0.97 5.41
C PHE A 105 3.20 -0.02 6.54
N GLY A 106 1.98 -0.53 6.66
CA GLY A 106 1.64 -1.54 7.68
C GLY A 106 2.52 -2.81 7.59
N CYS A 107 2.90 -3.24 6.39
CA CYS A 107 3.82 -4.38 6.22
C CYS A 107 5.29 -4.05 6.50
N ARG A 108 5.64 -2.77 6.63
CA ARG A 108 6.99 -2.31 7.03
C ARG A 108 7.12 -2.10 8.52
N THR A 109 6.00 -2.01 9.23
CA THR A 109 5.95 -1.66 10.64
C THR A 109 5.39 -2.77 11.50
N HIS A 110 4.71 -3.75 10.90
CA HIS A 110 4.27 -4.98 11.52
C HIS A 110 5.30 -6.09 11.30
N PHE A 111 5.85 -6.62 12.40
CA PHE A 111 6.78 -7.74 12.39
C PHE A 111 6.29 -8.84 13.33
N CYS A 112 6.72 -10.08 13.07
CA CYS A 112 6.46 -11.21 13.96
C CYS A 112 7.00 -10.93 15.36
N ALA A 113 6.38 -11.53 16.38
CA ALA A 113 6.88 -11.43 17.76
C ALA A 113 8.36 -11.85 17.87
N GLY A 114 8.75 -12.94 17.19
CA GLY A 114 10.13 -13.42 17.14
C GLY A 114 11.12 -12.49 16.44
N ALA A 115 10.64 -11.52 15.64
CA ALA A 115 11.47 -10.51 14.98
C ALA A 115 11.54 -9.18 15.76
N GLY A 116 10.92 -9.11 16.95
CA GLY A 116 10.87 -7.92 17.81
C GLY A 116 9.50 -7.22 17.85
N GLY A 117 8.48 -7.78 17.19
CA GLY A 117 7.12 -7.23 17.20
C GLY A 117 6.95 -5.93 16.40
N GLU A 118 5.74 -5.37 16.43
CA GLU A 118 5.41 -4.14 15.71
C GLU A 118 6.13 -2.90 16.27
N TYR A 119 6.30 -1.87 15.43
CA TYR A 119 6.74 -0.56 15.92
C TYR A 119 5.62 0.12 16.70
N ALA A 120 5.97 0.84 17.77
CA ALA A 120 5.00 1.62 18.50
C ALA A 120 4.51 2.80 17.64
N ARG A 121 3.18 3.00 17.59
CA ARG A 121 2.55 4.06 16.79
C ARG A 121 3.15 5.44 17.04
N ARG A 122 3.52 5.75 18.30
CA ARG A 122 4.11 7.03 18.69
C ARG A 122 5.41 7.35 17.96
N ASP A 123 6.21 6.34 17.63
CA ASP A 123 7.51 6.49 16.97
C ASP A 123 7.38 6.68 15.45
N LEU A 124 6.15 6.50 14.94
CA LEU A 124 5.79 6.54 13.53
C LEU A 124 4.75 7.61 13.20
N ILE A 125 4.29 8.37 14.20
CA ILE A 125 3.10 9.23 14.07
C ILE A 125 3.26 10.26 12.96
N ASP A 126 4.47 10.80 12.77
CA ASP A 126 4.77 11.78 11.75
C ASP A 126 4.72 11.17 10.33
N LEU A 127 5.16 9.92 10.16
CA LEU A 127 5.07 9.20 8.89
C LEU A 127 3.63 8.84 8.55
N ILE A 128 2.84 8.45 9.56
CA ILE A 128 1.40 8.16 9.42
C ILE A 128 0.66 9.43 8.96
N GLN A 129 0.90 10.57 9.64
CA GLN A 129 0.28 11.85 9.27
C GLN A 129 0.66 12.29 7.84
N ARG A 130 1.89 12.00 7.40
CA ARG A 130 2.30 12.26 6.01
C ARG A 130 1.53 11.41 5.00
N LEU A 131 1.30 10.13 5.29
CA LEU A 131 0.49 9.26 4.43
C LEU A 131 -0.96 9.76 4.33
N GLU A 132 -1.57 10.14 5.46
CA GLU A 132 -2.92 10.71 5.51
C GLU A 132 -3.01 12.02 4.70
N ALA A 133 -2.00 12.89 4.79
CA ALA A 133 -1.95 14.13 4.01
C ALA A 133 -1.82 13.89 2.51
N ILE A 134 -1.02 12.89 2.10
CA ILE A 134 -0.89 12.47 0.70
C ILE A 134 -2.24 11.94 0.17
N ASP A 135 -2.95 11.16 0.99
CA ASP A 135 -4.24 10.59 0.61
C ASP A 135 -5.32 11.68 0.43
N LEU A 136 -5.39 12.63 1.37
CA LEU A 136 -6.29 13.79 1.28
C LEU A 136 -6.02 14.63 0.01
N LYS A 137 -4.75 14.76 -0.39
CA LYS A 137 -4.37 15.44 -1.64
C LYS A 137 -4.88 14.69 -2.87
N LEU A 138 -4.79 13.35 -2.88
CA LEU A 138 -5.34 12.51 -3.94
C LEU A 138 -6.86 12.68 -4.04
N GLU A 139 -7.57 12.71 -2.91
CA GLU A 139 -9.01 12.92 -2.85
C GLU A 139 -9.44 14.28 -3.39
N LYS A 140 -8.80 15.38 -2.94
CA LYS A 140 -9.08 16.74 -3.45
C LYS A 140 -8.86 16.84 -4.96
N GLY A 141 -7.89 16.10 -5.49
CA GLY A 141 -7.67 15.98 -6.92
C GLY A 141 -8.80 15.28 -7.67
N LYS A 142 -9.45 14.27 -7.07
CA LYS A 142 -10.61 13.57 -7.61
C LYS A 142 -11.90 14.41 -7.55
N GLN A 143 -12.11 15.15 -6.46
CA GLN A 143 -13.33 15.96 -6.24
C GLN A 143 -13.53 17.05 -7.30
N ARG A 144 -12.45 17.51 -7.95
CA ARG A 144 -12.52 18.40 -9.12
C ARG A 144 -13.19 17.76 -10.37
N GLY A 145 -13.54 16.47 -10.34
CA GLY A 145 -14.15 15.72 -11.44
C GLY A 145 -15.41 14.91 -11.10
N GLY A 146 -16.03 15.10 -9.93
CA GLY A 146 -17.27 14.39 -9.51
C GLY A 146 -17.16 13.62 -8.20
N ARG A 147 -18.30 13.51 -7.49
CA ARG A 147 -18.42 13.12 -6.07
C ARG A 147 -18.06 11.65 -5.80
N GLN A 148 -17.05 11.41 -4.96
CA GLN A 148 -16.92 10.21 -4.11
C GLN A 148 -16.23 10.65 -2.81
N GLY A 149 -16.86 10.31 -1.69
CA GLY A 149 -16.49 10.76 -0.34
C GLY A 149 -15.20 10.10 0.17
N HIS A 150 -14.73 10.61 1.31
CA HIS A 150 -13.58 10.07 2.02
C HIS A 150 -13.85 8.61 2.41
N HIS A 151 -13.09 7.68 1.84
CA HIS A 151 -12.99 6.33 2.35
C HIS A 151 -11.66 6.27 3.09
N GLY A 152 -11.71 6.26 4.42
CA GLY A 152 -10.54 6.09 5.25
C GLY A 152 -9.78 4.79 4.91
N PRO A 153 -8.68 4.49 5.62
CA PRO A 153 -7.90 3.29 5.36
C PRO A 153 -8.77 2.04 5.28
N THR A 154 -8.54 1.19 4.27
CA THR A 154 -9.26 -0.08 4.06
C THR A 154 -8.30 -1.25 4.11
N ALA A 155 -8.82 -2.45 4.37
CA ALA A 155 -8.00 -3.65 4.49
C ALA A 155 -7.23 -3.94 3.19
N LEU A 156 -5.98 -4.40 3.32
CA LEU A 156 -5.02 -4.58 2.22
C LEU A 156 -5.60 -5.28 0.97
N PRO A 157 -6.29 -6.45 1.06
CA PRO A 157 -6.81 -7.11 -0.14
C PRO A 157 -7.85 -6.25 -0.88
N GLN A 158 -8.76 -5.61 -0.13
CA GLN A 158 -9.79 -4.74 -0.68
C GLN A 158 -9.17 -3.49 -1.32
N ALA A 159 -8.30 -2.79 -0.58
CA ALA A 159 -7.70 -1.54 -1.02
C ALA A 159 -6.95 -1.70 -2.36
N VAL A 160 -6.13 -2.76 -2.47
CA VAL A 160 -5.39 -3.04 -3.70
C VAL A 160 -6.34 -3.50 -4.81
N GLY A 161 -7.32 -4.34 -4.51
CA GLY A 161 -8.31 -4.78 -5.49
C GLY A 161 -9.03 -3.61 -6.14
N GLU A 162 -9.46 -2.64 -5.34
CA GLU A 162 -10.07 -1.39 -5.82
C GLU A 162 -9.10 -0.56 -6.68
N ALA A 163 -7.84 -0.40 -6.23
CA ALA A 163 -6.81 0.32 -6.99
C ALA A 163 -6.47 -0.36 -8.34
N LEU A 164 -6.52 -1.69 -8.39
CA LEU A 164 -6.39 -2.44 -9.64
C LEU A 164 -7.61 -2.13 -10.55
N ASN A 165 -8.83 -2.23 -10.06
CA ASN A 165 -10.02 -2.00 -10.89
C ASN A 165 -10.14 -0.55 -11.41
N GLU A 166 -9.76 0.45 -10.60
CA GLU A 166 -9.80 1.86 -10.99
C GLU A 166 -8.87 2.21 -12.17
N GLU A 167 -7.72 1.54 -12.30
CA GLU A 167 -6.77 1.81 -13.38
C GLU A 167 -7.06 1.03 -14.66
N SER A 168 -7.79 -0.09 -14.58
CA SER A 168 -8.22 -0.87 -15.75
C SER A 168 -9.49 -0.33 -16.41
N GLY A 169 -10.06 0.78 -15.92
CA GLY A 169 -11.30 1.37 -16.45
C GLY A 169 -12.56 0.52 -16.22
N THR A 170 -12.42 -0.56 -15.46
CA THR A 170 -13.50 -1.49 -15.11
C THR A 170 -14.06 -1.03 -13.76
N LYS A 171 -15.09 -0.17 -13.79
CA LYS A 171 -15.88 0.09 -12.58
C LYS A 171 -16.46 -1.26 -12.13
N GLY A 172 -16.00 -1.77 -11.00
CA GLY A 172 -16.53 -2.99 -10.40
C GLY A 172 -18.03 -2.85 -10.21
N ALA A 173 -18.80 -3.79 -10.77
CA ALA A 173 -20.17 -4.00 -10.38
C ALA A 173 -20.15 -4.38 -8.89
N HIS A 174 -20.79 -3.58 -8.05
CA HIS A 174 -21.13 -4.00 -6.70
C HIS A 174 -22.02 -5.24 -6.81
N ALA A 175 -21.52 -6.39 -6.39
CA ALA A 175 -22.38 -7.53 -6.07
C ALA A 175 -22.95 -7.29 -4.67
N PHE A 176 -24.28 -7.37 -4.59
CA PHE A 176 -25.10 -7.23 -3.40
C PHE A 176 -24.88 -8.37 -2.40
#